data_AF-A0A7C1FQM1-F1
#
_entry.id   AF-A0A7C1FQM1-F1
#
_cell.length_a   1.000
_cell.length_b   1.000
_cell.length_c   1.000
_cell.angle_alpha   90.00
_cell.angle_beta   90.00
_cell.angle_gamma   90.00
#
_symmetry.space_group_name_H-M   'P 1'
#
loop_
_entity.id
_entity.type
_entity.pdbx_description
1 polymer ?
#
loop_
_entity_poly.entity_id
_entity_poly.type
_entity_poly.pdbx_seq_one_letter_code
_entity_poly.pdbx_strand_id
1 'polypeptide(L)' 'MEKKRPTLFSQMVRAGKRTYFVDIEPTQGHQRMVLLIESQGPGHERHRVLMFEEDFPRVLDAMLAARR' A
#
# COMPACT_ATOMS: atom_id res chain seq x y z
N MET A 1 9.37 18.07 -15.47
CA MET A 1 8.70 17.74 -14.19
C MET A 1 7.78 16.56 -14.46
N GLU A 2 8.15 15.35 -14.02
CA GLU A 2 7.23 14.21 -14.08
C GLU A 2 5.94 14.58 -13.35
N LYS A 3 4.80 14.51 -14.04
CA LYS A 3 3.50 14.70 -13.42
C LYS A 3 3.28 13.53 -12.46
N LYS A 4 3.56 13.73 -11.16
CA LYS A 4 3.07 12.84 -10.11
C LYS A 4 1.56 12.69 -10.32
N ARG A 5 1.12 11.46 -10.54
CA ARG A 5 -0.31 11.16 -10.61
C ARG A 5 -0.94 11.54 -9.26
N PRO A 6 -2.15 12.12 -9.25
CA PRO A 6 -2.79 12.48 -7.99
C PRO A 6 -3.08 11.21 -7.19
N THR A 7 -2.61 11.16 -5.95
CA THR A 7 -2.98 10.11 -4.99
C THR A 7 -4.45 10.26 -4.65
N LEU A 8 -5.25 9.22 -4.88
CA LEU A 8 -6.71 9.21 -4.67
C LEU A 8 -7.05 9.03 -3.18
N PHE A 9 -6.21 8.30 -2.46
CA PHE A 9 -6.35 8.04 -1.03
C PHE A 9 -4.97 7.83 -0.42
N SER A 10 -4.76 8.32 0.80
CA SER A 10 -3.55 8.06 1.56
C SER A 10 -3.91 7.90 3.02
N GLN A 11 -3.43 6.83 3.65
CA GLN A 11 -3.62 6.58 5.06
C GLN A 11 -2.33 6.09 5.71
N MET A 12 -1.99 6.73 6.83
CA MET A 12 -0.91 6.28 7.70
C MET A 12 -1.49 5.44 8.85
N VAL A 13 -0.93 4.25 9.05
CA VAL A 13 -1.32 3.31 10.11
C VAL A 13 -0.12 3.03 11.00
N ARG A 14 -0.19 3.42 12.28
CA ARG A 14 0.84 3.11 13.28
C ARG A 14 0.58 1.76 13.92
N ALA A 15 1.58 0.90 13.96
CA ALA A 15 1.50 -0.46 14.51
C ALA A 15 2.76 -0.76 15.33
N GLY A 16 2.79 -0.29 16.57
CA GLY A 16 3.95 -0.45 17.45
C GLY A 16 5.20 0.23 16.89
N LYS A 17 6.24 -0.55 16.58
CA LYS A 17 7.52 -0.06 16.02
C LYS A 17 7.49 0.16 14.50
N ARG A 18 6.40 -0.22 13.83
CA ARG A 18 6.21 -0.09 12.38
C ARG A 18 5.17 0.98 12.08
N THR A 19 5.36 1.69 10.97
CA THR A 19 4.35 2.56 10.39
C THR A 19 4.09 2.13 8.96
N TYR A 20 2.82 1.90 8.63
CA TYR A 20 2.40 1.56 7.28
C TYR A 20 1.81 2.81 6.61
N PHE A 21 2.11 2.99 5.33
CA PHE A 21 1.48 3.98 4.46
C PHE A 21 0.74 3.21 3.38
N VAL A 22 -0.56 3.48 3.25
CA VAL A 22 -1.44 2.87 2.28
C VAL A 22 -1.90 3.98 1.33
N ASP A 23 -1.30 4.01 0.14
CA ASP A 23 -1.61 5.00 -0.88
C ASP A 23 -2.34 4.34 -2.04
N ILE A 24 -3.45 4.92 -2.49
CA ILE A 24 -4.17 4.48 -3.70
C ILE A 24 -3.89 5.49 -4.81
N GLU A 25 -3.40 5.00 -5.94
CA GLU A 25 -3.06 5.82 -7.11
C GLU A 25 -3.78 5.31 -8.36
N PRO A 26 -4.11 6.20 -9.32
CA PRO A 26 -4.68 5.80 -10.59
C PRO A 26 -3.61 5.23 -11.53
N THR A 27 -3.97 4.21 -12.29
CA THR A 27 -3.15 3.68 -13.38
C THR A 27 -3.61 4.25 -14.73
N GLN A 28 -2.82 3.99 -15.79
CA GLN A 28 -3.23 4.31 -17.16
C GLN A 28 -4.28 3.31 -17.61
N GLY A 29 -5.56 3.58 -17.34
CA GLY A 29 -6.66 2.70 -17.74
C GLY A 29 -7.92 2.74 -16.88
N HIS A 30 -8.12 3.78 -16.05
CA HIS A 30 -9.20 3.86 -15.05
C HIS A 30 -9.15 2.80 -13.93
N GLN A 31 -8.11 1.98 -13.87
CA GLN A 31 -7.85 1.10 -12.73
C GLN A 31 -7.08 1.84 -11.63
N ARG A 32 -7.07 1.26 -10.43
CA ARG A 32 -6.30 1.76 -9.29
C ARG A 32 -5.25 0.75 -8.88
N MET A 33 -4.24 1.23 -8.17
CA MET A 33 -3.26 0.39 -7.49
C MET A 33 -3.11 0.87 -6.06
N VAL A 34 -2.81 -0.07 -5.15
CA VAL A 34 -2.37 0.25 -3.79
C VAL A 34 -0.86 0.14 -3.73
N LEU A 35 -0.28 1.13 -3.08
CA LEU A 35 1.09 1.17 -2.65
C LEU A 35 1.11 1.03 -1.13
N LEU A 36 1.58 -0.11 -0.65
CA LEU A 36 1.82 -0.37 0.77
C LEU A 36 3.30 -0.17 1.07
N ILE A 37 3.60 0.82 1.90
CA ILE A 37 4.95 1.08 2.38
C ILE A 37 4.99 0.79 3.87
N GLU A 38 5.85 -0.12 4.28
CA GLU A 38 6.16 -0.31 5.68
C GLU A 38 7.44 0.45 6.01
N SER A 39 7.44 1.19 7.12
CA SER A 39 8.64 1.83 7.67
C SER A 39 8.92 1.31 9.08
N GLN A 40 10.14 0.84 9.30
CA GLN A 40 10.58 0.32 10.60
C GLN A 40 11.82 1.06 11.12
N GLY A 41 11.80 1.38 12.42
CA GLY A 41 12.98 1.77 13.18
C GLY A 41 13.54 3.17 12.85
N PRO A 42 14.60 3.60 13.58
CA PRO A 42 15.19 4.93 13.45
C PRO A 42 15.96 5.14 12.14
N GLY A 43 16.38 4.06 11.47
CA GLY A 43 17.00 4.10 10.14
C GLY A 43 16.01 4.23 8.98
N HIS A 44 14.70 4.26 9.26
CA HIS A 44 13.63 4.31 8.26
C HIS A 44 13.80 3.27 7.14
N GLU A 45 14.11 2.02 7.50
CA GLU A 45 14.04 0.93 6.53
C GLU A 45 12.63 0.89 5.97
N ARG A 46 12.54 0.84 4.63
CA ARG A 46 11.27 0.88 3.90
C ARG A 46 11.11 -0.36 3.06
N HIS A 47 10.04 -1.09 3.31
CA HIS A 47 9.57 -2.16 2.43
C HIS A 47 8.42 -1.62 1.60
N ARG A 48 8.45 -1.88 0.29
CA ARG A 48 7.46 -1.37 -0.67
C ARG A 48 6.80 -2.53 -1.38
N VAL A 49 5.47 -2.58 -1.34
CA VAL A 49 4.65 -3.53 -2.10
C VAL A 49 3.65 -2.75 -2.94
N LEU A 50 3.56 -3.12 -4.21
CA LEU A 50 2.53 -2.61 -5.12
C LEU A 50 1.54 -3.75 -5.39
N MET A 51 0.26 -3.43 -5.47
CA MET A 51 -0.78 -4.38 -5.86
C MET A 51 -1.82 -3.66 -6.72
N PHE A 52 -2.28 -4.34 -7.78
CA PHE A 52 -3.34 -3.84 -8.65
C PHE A 52 -4.71 -4.13 -8.06
N GLU A 53 -5.69 -3.27 -8.34
CA GLU A 53 -7.04 -3.35 -7.77
C GLU A 53 -7.72 -4.70 -8.01
N GLU A 54 -7.52 -5.31 -9.18
CA GLU A 54 -8.09 -6.63 -9.52
C GLU A 54 -7.64 -7.76 -8.57
N ASP A 55 -6.48 -7.62 -7.93
CA ASP A 55 -5.90 -8.64 -7.06
C ASP A 55 -6.27 -8.46 -5.58
N PHE A 56 -6.85 -7.31 -5.20
CA PHE A 56 -7.13 -6.98 -3.79
C PHE A 56 -7.92 -8.06 -3.06
N PRO A 57 -9.05 -8.56 -3.60
CA PRO A 57 -9.87 -9.52 -2.86
C PRO A 57 -9.09 -10.78 -2.53
N ARG A 58 -8.37 -11.32 -3.52
CA ARG A 58 -7.63 -12.58 -3.38
C ARG A 58 -6.46 -12.47 -2.39
N VAL A 59 -5.73 -11.35 -2.39
CA VAL A 59 -4.61 -11.17 -1.47
C VAL A 59 -5.10 -10.87 -0.06
N LEU A 60 -6.12 -10.03 0.10
CA LEU A 60 -6.70 -9.73 1.42
C LEU A 60 -7.30 -10.97 2.08
N ASP A 61 -8.03 -11.79 1.32
CA ASP A 61 -8.58 -13.06 1.82
C ASP A 61 -7.46 -13.99 2.29
N ALA A 62 -6.36 -14.11 1.53
CA ALA A 62 -5.21 -14.92 1.93
C ALA A 62 -4.54 -14.39 3.21
N MET A 63 -4.37 -13.07 3.35
CA MET A 63 -3.82 -12.45 4.56
C MET A 63 -4.72 -12.68 5.78
N LEU A 64 -6.03 -12.55 5.62
CA LEU A 64 -7.00 -12.77 6.70
C LEU A 64 -7.10 -14.24 7.11
N ALA A 65 -7.04 -15.16 6.14
CA ALA A 65 -7.06 -16.60 6.40
C ALA A 65 -5.83 -17.08 7.18
N ALA A 66 -4.65 -16.48 6.94
CA ALA A 66 -3.41 -16.81 7.62
C ALA A 66 -3.39 -16.47 9.13
N ARG A 67 -4.42 -15.78 9.65
CA ARG A 67 -4.57 -15.49 11.08
C ARG A 67 -5.08 -16.68 11.90
N ARG A 68 -5.53 -17.77 11.25
CA ARG A 68 -6.07 -18.97 11.89
C ARG A 68 -4.99 -19.89 12.43
#